data_AF-A0A378PVQ4-F1
#
_entry.id   AF-A0A378PVQ4-F1
#
_cell.length_a   1.000
_cell.length_b   1.000
_cell.length_c   1.000
_cell.angle_alpha   90.00
_cell.angle_beta   90.00
_cell.angle_gamma   90.00
#
_symmetry.space_group_name_H-M   'P 1'
#
loop_
_entity.id
_entity.type
_entity.pdbx_description
1 polymer ?
#
loop_
_entity_poly.entity_id
_entity_poly.type
_entity_poly.pdbx_seq_one_letter_code
_entity_poly.pdbx_strand_id
1 'polypeptide(L)'
;MKNNTFYQKLINNHQVEKIHNQNEINHLINKEQLSLKILRKKNLSKKYDCYLNFYDRIFRHVCLHLLEHNLKITDNHPHQTLITILENKYPKDDLILMVSLRHKIKKKINFYQQDFNIKSCELMLDILNDYSKNDAQDCQSFLQSL
;
A
#
# COMPACT_ATOMS: atom_id res chain seq x y z
N MET A 1 20.42 4.08 -13.41
CA MET A 1 21.15 3.90 -12.13
C MET A 1 20.69 4.92 -11.06
N LYS A 2 19.40 4.98 -10.69
CA LYS A 2 18.87 5.93 -9.68
C LYS A 2 18.39 5.28 -8.37
N ASN A 3 18.38 3.95 -8.28
CA ASN A 3 17.73 3.23 -7.17
C ASN A 3 18.61 3.12 -5.90
N ASN A 4 19.94 3.21 -6.03
CA ASN A 4 20.84 2.93 -4.91
C ASN A 4 20.83 4.05 -3.84
N THR A 5 20.72 5.31 -4.26
CA THR A 5 20.66 6.45 -3.34
C THR A 5 19.32 6.55 -2.60
N PHE A 6 18.23 6.16 -3.25
CA PHE A 6 16.89 6.20 -2.66
C PHE A 6 16.75 5.19 -1.50
N TYR A 7 17.03 3.91 -1.73
CA TYR A 7 16.94 2.91 -0.67
C TYR A 7 17.94 3.16 0.45
N GLN A 8 19.13 3.68 0.14
CA GLN A 8 20.10 4.06 1.17
C GLN A 8 19.56 5.14 2.10
N LYS A 9 18.79 6.12 1.58
CA LYS A 9 18.13 7.13 2.41
C LYS A 9 17.08 6.51 3.33
N LEU A 10 16.26 5.57 2.83
CA LEU A 10 15.27 4.87 3.64
C LEU A 10 15.91 4.04 4.76
N ILE A 11 17.04 3.37 4.47
CA ILE A 11 17.81 2.62 5.46
C ILE A 11 18.37 3.54 6.54
N ASN A 12 18.99 4.66 6.15
CA ASN A 12 19.56 5.62 7.08
C ASN A 12 18.49 6.25 7.99
N ASN A 13 17.25 6.34 7.51
CA ASN A 13 16.10 6.82 8.28
C ASN A 13 15.40 5.70 9.08
N HIS A 14 15.94 4.49 9.11
CA HIS A 14 15.35 3.31 9.77
C HIS A 14 13.92 2.98 9.31
N GLN A 15 13.55 3.37 8.09
CA GLN A 15 12.22 3.11 7.50
C GLN A 15 12.15 1.71 6.87
N VAL A 16 13.28 1.22 6.37
CA VAL A 16 13.48 -0.13 5.85
C VAL A 16 14.79 -0.70 6.37
N GLU A 17 14.91 -2.02 6.41
CA GLU A 17 16.14 -2.71 6.75
C GLU A 17 16.54 -3.73 5.68
N LYS A 18 17.85 -3.96 5.53
CA LYS A 18 18.39 -4.98 4.64
C LYS A 18 18.21 -6.36 5.28
N ILE A 19 17.77 -7.31 4.46
CA ILE A 19 17.72 -8.72 4.81
C ILE A 19 18.87 -9.41 4.06
N HIS A 20 19.70 -10.15 4.80
CA HIS A 20 20.83 -10.87 4.21
C HIS A 20 20.53 -12.35 3.95
N ASN A 21 19.51 -12.90 4.61
CA ASN A 21 19.15 -14.31 4.53
C ASN A 21 18.09 -14.55 3.44
N GLN A 22 18.46 -15.27 2.38
CA GLN A 22 17.55 -15.59 1.28
C GLN A 22 16.34 -16.43 1.72
N ASN A 23 16.50 -17.30 2.72
CA ASN A 23 15.37 -18.09 3.24
C ASN A 23 14.36 -17.21 3.97
N GLU A 24 14.83 -16.18 4.69
CA GLU A 24 13.95 -15.19 5.32
C GLU A 24 13.20 -14.39 4.24
N ILE A 25 13.88 -13.93 3.19
CA ILE A 25 13.25 -13.21 2.07
C ILE A 25 12.15 -14.06 1.43
N ASN A 26 12.45 -15.32 1.09
CA ASN A 26 11.49 -16.23 0.48
C ASN A 26 10.29 -16.49 1.40
N HIS A 27 10.52 -16.63 2.71
CA HIS A 27 9.44 -16.78 3.69
C HIS A 27 8.53 -15.54 3.73
N LEU A 28 9.12 -14.34 3.74
CA LEU A 28 8.37 -13.09 3.74
C LEU A 28 7.59 -12.89 2.44
N ILE A 29 8.18 -13.18 1.29
CA ILE A 29 7.49 -13.14 -0.01
C ILE A 29 6.24 -14.03 0.03
N ASN A 30 6.38 -15.28 0.49
CA ASN A 30 5.26 -16.20 0.61
C ASN A 30 4.16 -15.67 1.56
N LYS A 31 4.53 -15.04 2.67
CA LYS A 31 3.60 -14.43 3.63
C LYS A 31 2.83 -13.26 3.01
N GLU A 32 3.51 -12.38 2.28
CA GLU A 32 2.88 -11.23 1.63
C GLU A 32 1.97 -11.66 0.46
N GLN A 33 2.39 -12.65 -0.33
CA GLN A 33 1.56 -13.25 -1.39
C GLN A 33 0.31 -13.95 -0.83
N LEU A 34 0.45 -14.71 0.27
CA LEU A 34 -0.68 -15.31 0.95
C LEU A 34 -1.66 -14.25 1.47
N SER A 35 -1.13 -13.16 2.04
CA SER A 35 -1.95 -12.02 2.50
C SER A 35 -2.74 -11.39 1.35
N LEU A 36 -2.11 -11.16 0.20
CA LEU A 36 -2.80 -10.70 -1.02
C LEU A 36 -3.89 -11.67 -1.47
N LYS A 37 -3.61 -12.97 -1.49
CA LYS A 37 -4.59 -14.00 -1.85
C LYS A 37 -5.81 -13.97 -0.92
N ILE A 38 -5.59 -13.76 0.39
CA ILE A 38 -6.67 -13.62 1.37
C ILE A 38 -7.47 -12.33 1.11
N LEU A 39 -6.79 -11.20 0.88
CA LEU A 39 -7.43 -9.91 0.63
C LEU A 39 -8.33 -9.94 -0.62
N ARG A 40 -7.88 -10.60 -1.70
CA ARG A 40 -8.62 -10.79 -2.96
C ARG A 40 -9.88 -11.64 -2.82
N LYS A 41 -9.92 -12.55 -1.85
CA LYS A 41 -11.06 -13.44 -1.60
C LYS A 41 -12.13 -12.83 -0.69
N LYS A 42 -11.90 -11.65 -0.13
CA LYS A 42 -12.88 -11.04 0.78
C LYS A 42 -14.08 -10.54 -0.02
N ASN A 43 -15.26 -11.06 0.31
CA ASN A 43 -16.54 -10.51 -0.15
C ASN A 43 -16.93 -9.34 0.76
N LEU A 44 -16.68 -8.12 0.31
CA LEU A 44 -16.92 -6.90 1.08
C LEU A 44 -18.10 -6.14 0.48
N SER A 45 -19.10 -5.83 1.31
CA SER A 45 -20.31 -5.10 0.89
C SER A 45 -20.27 -3.62 1.26
N LYS A 46 -19.44 -3.23 2.24
CA LYS A 46 -19.35 -1.84 2.70
C LYS A 46 -18.20 -1.13 1.98
N LYS A 47 -18.50 0.05 1.40
CA LYS A 47 -17.53 0.89 0.68
C LYS A 47 -16.23 1.12 1.47
N TYR A 48 -16.33 1.33 2.78
CA TYR A 48 -15.18 1.53 3.66
C TYR A 48 -14.29 0.29 3.82
N ASP A 49 -14.90 -0.89 3.89
CA ASP A 49 -14.14 -2.14 3.97
C ASP A 49 -13.42 -2.39 2.63
N CYS A 50 -14.07 -2.08 1.50
CA CYS A 50 -13.44 -2.12 0.19
C CYS A 50 -12.24 -1.16 0.11
N TYR A 51 -12.40 0.10 0.55
CA TYR A 51 -11.30 1.07 0.61
C TYR A 51 -10.11 0.54 1.43
N LEU A 52 -10.36 0.05 2.65
CA LEU A 52 -9.31 -0.53 3.50
C LEU A 52 -8.64 -1.74 2.83
N ASN A 53 -9.42 -2.56 2.13
CA ASN A 53 -8.89 -3.71 1.41
C ASN A 53 -7.94 -3.30 0.29
N PHE A 54 -8.30 -2.33 -0.56
CA PHE A 54 -7.43 -1.84 -1.63
C PHE A 54 -6.17 -1.18 -1.08
N TYR A 55 -6.30 -0.36 -0.04
CA TYR A 55 -5.15 0.20 0.66
C TYR A 55 -4.20 -0.90 1.17
N ASP A 56 -4.75 -1.93 1.83
CA ASP A 56 -3.94 -3.03 2.35
C ASP A 56 -3.28 -3.80 1.20
N ARG A 57 -3.95 -4.00 0.05
CA ARG A 57 -3.33 -4.62 -1.15
C ARG A 57 -2.15 -3.80 -1.67
N ILE A 58 -2.28 -2.47 -1.78
CA ILE A 58 -1.17 -1.58 -2.15
C ILE A 58 0.01 -1.78 -1.20
N PHE A 59 -0.25 -1.77 0.11
CA PHE A 59 0.80 -1.96 1.10
C PHE A 59 1.55 -3.29 0.90
N ARG A 60 0.81 -4.39 0.64
CA ARG A 60 1.42 -5.71 0.35
C ARG A 60 2.27 -5.72 -0.92
N HIS A 61 1.82 -5.03 -1.99
CA HIS A 61 2.61 -4.90 -3.21
C HIS A 61 3.90 -4.12 -3.01
N VAL A 62 3.85 -3.03 -2.24
CA VAL A 62 5.06 -2.28 -1.88
C VAL A 62 6.02 -3.14 -1.05
N CYS A 63 5.51 -3.92 -0.09
CA CYS A 63 6.34 -4.88 0.65
C CYS A 63 7.00 -5.91 -0.27
N LEU A 64 6.25 -6.50 -1.22
CA LEU A 64 6.80 -7.46 -2.19
C LEU A 64 7.90 -6.84 -3.04
N HIS A 65 7.67 -5.63 -3.55
CA HIS A 65 8.67 -4.91 -4.34
C HIS A 65 9.95 -4.60 -3.55
N LEU A 66 9.85 -4.28 -2.26
CA LEU A 66 11.03 -4.11 -1.40
C LEU A 66 11.78 -5.42 -1.18
N LEU A 67 11.05 -6.54 -1.01
CA LEU A 67 11.65 -7.85 -0.80
C LEU A 67 12.45 -8.33 -2.02
N GLU A 68 12.06 -7.96 -3.24
CA GLU A 68 12.85 -8.17 -4.47
C GLU A 68 14.20 -7.44 -4.44
N HIS A 69 14.31 -6.39 -3.61
CA HIS A 69 15.54 -5.63 -3.38
C HIS A 69 16.23 -5.99 -2.06
N ASN A 70 15.87 -7.12 -1.44
CA ASN A 70 16.38 -7.57 -0.15
C ASN A 70 16.13 -6.57 0.99
N LEU A 71 15.01 -5.86 0.94
CA LEU A 71 14.59 -4.88 1.94
C LEU A 71 13.24 -5.27 2.55
N LYS A 72 13.03 -4.95 3.83
CA LYS A 72 11.69 -4.96 4.45
C LYS A 72 11.40 -3.65 5.18
N ILE A 73 10.13 -3.27 5.21
CA ILE A 73 9.64 -2.16 6.02
C ILE A 73 9.79 -2.53 7.49
N THR A 74 10.32 -1.60 8.29
CA THR A 74 10.41 -1.76 9.75
C THR A 74 9.08 -1.37 10.41
N ASP A 75 8.93 -1.67 11.69
CA ASP A 75 7.76 -1.20 12.46
C ASP A 75 7.78 0.32 12.71
N ASN A 76 8.85 1.01 12.33
CA ASN A 76 8.99 2.45 12.48
C ASN A 76 8.20 3.20 11.39
N HIS A 77 7.03 3.71 11.77
CA HIS A 77 6.14 4.51 10.91
C HIS A 77 5.88 3.90 9.52
N PRO A 78 5.32 2.67 9.42
CA PRO A 78 5.17 1.94 8.15
C PRO A 78 4.37 2.71 7.08
N HIS A 79 3.38 3.50 7.49
CA HIS A 79 2.61 4.33 6.57
C HIS A 79 3.37 5.55 6.06
N GLN A 80 4.26 6.12 6.87
CA GLN A 80 5.17 7.18 6.43
C GLN A 80 6.21 6.62 5.45
N THR A 81 6.68 5.39 5.70
CA THR A 81 7.54 4.66 4.76
C THR A 81 6.84 4.43 3.43
N LEU A 82 5.57 4.01 3.44
CA LEU A 82 4.77 3.88 2.22
C LEU A 82 4.71 5.21 1.44
N ILE A 83 4.40 6.32 2.11
CA ILE A 83 4.37 7.66 1.48
C ILE A 83 5.72 7.98 0.85
N THR A 84 6.83 7.76 1.58
CA THR A 84 8.19 8.07 1.11
C THR A 84 8.58 7.23 -0.12
N ILE A 85 8.07 6.00 -0.23
CA ILE A 85 8.30 5.15 -1.40
C ILE A 85 7.52 5.65 -2.61
N LEU A 86 6.24 5.95 -2.41
CA LEU A 86 5.32 6.33 -3.49
C LEU A 86 5.51 7.79 -3.95
N GLU A 87 6.04 8.69 -3.12
CA GLU A 87 6.21 10.12 -3.45
C GLU A 87 7.16 10.38 -4.62
N ASN A 88 7.95 9.38 -5.04
CA ASN A 88 8.77 9.47 -6.25
C ASN A 88 7.93 9.54 -7.54
N LYS A 89 6.68 9.05 -7.50
CA LYS A 89 5.80 8.95 -8.67
C LYS A 89 4.45 9.64 -8.47
N TYR A 90 3.99 9.76 -7.24
CA TYR A 90 2.68 10.30 -6.91
C TYR A 90 2.79 11.57 -6.06
N PRO A 91 1.86 12.54 -6.20
CA PRO A 91 1.86 13.75 -5.38
C PRO A 91 1.78 13.41 -3.89
N LYS A 92 2.68 14.00 -3.10
CA LYS A 92 2.79 13.73 -1.67
C LYS A 92 1.50 14.05 -0.90
N ASP A 93 0.82 15.15 -1.25
CA ASP A 93 -0.41 15.56 -0.58
C ASP A 93 -1.55 14.55 -0.80
N ASP A 94 -1.64 13.96 -2.00
CA ASP A 94 -2.63 12.94 -2.32
C ASP A 94 -2.33 11.62 -1.56
N LEU A 95 -1.05 11.27 -1.42
CA LEU A 95 -0.63 10.12 -0.60
C LEU A 95 -0.94 10.33 0.89
N ILE A 96 -0.68 11.52 1.42
CA ILE A 96 -1.02 11.90 2.81
C ILE A 96 -2.53 11.80 3.01
N LEU A 97 -3.32 12.28 2.04
CA LEU A 97 -4.78 12.20 2.08
C LEU A 97 -5.26 10.74 2.10
N MET A 98 -4.73 9.88 1.21
CA MET A 98 -5.07 8.46 1.14
C MET A 98 -4.79 7.72 2.47
N VAL A 99 -3.61 7.97 3.06
CA VAL A 99 -3.21 7.39 4.37
C VAL A 99 -4.06 7.94 5.52
N SER A 100 -4.34 9.25 5.50
CA SER A 100 -5.18 9.90 6.51
C SER A 100 -6.60 9.33 6.50
N LEU A 101 -7.17 9.15 5.30
CA LEU A 101 -8.47 8.53 5.10
C LEU A 101 -8.50 7.09 5.64
N ARG A 102 -7.47 6.29 5.34
CA ARG A 102 -7.29 4.93 5.90
C ARG A 102 -7.27 4.92 7.43
N HIS A 103 -6.66 5.92 8.07
CA HIS A 103 -6.64 6.02 9.53
C HIS A 103 -7.99 6.43 10.11
N LYS A 104 -8.67 7.41 9.50
CA LYS A 104 -10.01 7.84 9.93
C LYS A 104 -11.00 6.68 9.87
N ILE A 105 -11.04 5.94 8.75
CA ILE A 105 -11.92 4.79 8.57
C ILE A 105 -11.63 3.70 9.63
N LYS A 106 -10.36 3.30 9.81
CA LYS A 106 -10.01 2.23 10.79
C LYS A 106 -10.33 2.61 12.23
N LYS A 107 -10.18 3.88 12.61
CA LYS A 107 -10.48 4.35 13.96
C LYS A 107 -11.98 4.57 14.20
N LYS A 108 -12.84 4.38 13.18
CA LYS A 108 -14.28 4.68 13.22
C LYS A 108 -14.59 6.09 13.74
N ILE A 109 -13.68 7.05 13.53
CA ILE A 109 -13.87 8.44 13.96
C ILE A 109 -14.91 9.04 13.02
N ASN A 110 -16.12 9.32 13.53
CA ASN A 110 -17.24 10.06 12.91
C ASN A 110 -17.10 10.23 11.39
N PHE A 111 -17.13 9.11 10.69
CA PHE A 111 -16.90 9.08 9.25
C PHE A 111 -18.25 9.00 8.56
N TYR A 112 -18.69 10.12 8.00
CA TYR A 112 -19.93 10.20 7.25
C TYR A 112 -19.67 9.76 5.81
N GLN A 113 -20.68 9.24 5.11
CA GLN A 113 -20.55 8.81 3.70
C GLN A 113 -19.98 9.92 2.79
N GLN A 114 -20.28 11.17 3.10
CA GLN A 114 -19.75 12.35 2.42
C GLN A 114 -18.24 12.59 2.59
N ASP A 115 -17.60 11.95 3.58
CA ASP A 115 -16.15 12.04 3.79
C ASP A 115 -15.38 11.08 2.85
N PHE A 116 -16.09 10.23 2.12
CA PHE A 116 -15.50 9.31 1.14
C PHE A 116 -14.89 10.10 -0.02
N ASN A 117 -13.57 10.00 -0.17
CA ASN A 117 -12.82 10.80 -1.14
C ASN A 117 -12.55 10.00 -2.42
N ILE A 118 -13.20 10.41 -3.53
CA ILE A 118 -13.01 9.78 -4.85
C ILE A 118 -11.56 9.89 -5.33
N LYS A 119 -10.90 11.05 -5.13
CA LYS A 119 -9.50 11.25 -5.54
C LYS A 119 -8.54 10.28 -4.86
N SER A 120 -8.79 9.93 -3.59
CA SER A 120 -7.99 8.90 -2.91
C SER A 120 -8.18 7.52 -3.54
N CYS A 121 -9.37 7.22 -4.09
CA CYS A 121 -9.61 5.96 -4.79
C CYS A 121 -9.02 5.95 -6.19
N GLU A 122 -9.07 7.07 -6.91
CA GLU A 122 -8.38 7.27 -8.19
C GLU A 122 -6.87 7.08 -8.01
N LEU A 123 -6.28 7.69 -6.97
CA LEU A 123 -4.87 7.48 -6.64
C LEU A 123 -4.56 6.01 -6.34
N MET A 124 -5.41 5.32 -5.57
CA MET A 124 -5.23 3.89 -5.32
C MET A 124 -5.27 3.06 -6.60
N LEU A 125 -6.16 3.39 -7.54
CA LEU A 125 -6.24 2.75 -8.84
C LEU A 125 -4.94 2.97 -9.63
N ASP A 126 -4.42 4.19 -9.68
CA ASP A 126 -3.17 4.50 -10.37
C ASP A 126 -1.99 3.75 -9.77
N ILE A 127 -1.87 3.72 -8.44
CA ILE A 127 -0.84 2.95 -7.74
C ILE A 127 -0.99 1.46 -8.08
N LEU A 128 -2.21 0.90 -8.04
CA LEU A 128 -2.42 -0.51 -8.34
C LEU A 128 -2.12 -0.84 -9.80
N ASN A 129 -2.32 0.07 -10.75
CA ASN A 129 -1.94 -0.14 -12.15
C ASN A 129 -0.44 -0.41 -12.32
N ASP A 130 0.41 0.16 -11.45
CA ASP A 130 1.85 -0.09 -11.46
C ASP A 130 2.24 -1.47 -10.91
N TYR A 131 1.51 -1.97 -9.92
CA TYR A 131 1.87 -3.17 -9.19
C TYR A 131 1.11 -4.43 -9.64
N SER A 132 -0.17 -4.30 -9.98
CA SER A 132 -1.03 -5.42 -10.35
C SER A 132 -2.27 -5.00 -11.14
N LYS A 133 -2.29 -5.34 -12.44
CA LYS A 133 -3.45 -5.11 -13.31
C LYS A 133 -4.75 -5.72 -12.77
N ASN A 134 -4.69 -6.89 -12.14
CA ASN A 134 -5.89 -7.53 -11.59
C ASN A 134 -6.45 -6.75 -10.40
N ASP A 135 -5.61 -6.33 -9.46
CA ASP A 135 -6.07 -5.54 -8.32
C ASP A 135 -6.52 -4.13 -8.75
N ALA A 136 -5.91 -3.58 -9.80
CA ALA A 136 -6.35 -2.33 -10.42
C ALA A 136 -7.74 -2.49 -11.04
N GLN A 137 -8.02 -3.58 -11.76
CA GLN A 137 -9.34 -3.85 -12.34
C GLN A 137 -10.43 -3.99 -11.25
N ASP A 138 -10.11 -4.69 -10.16
CA ASP A 138 -11.01 -4.78 -9.00
C ASP A 138 -11.28 -3.38 -8.41
N CYS A 139 -10.24 -2.56 -8.28
CA CYS A 139 -10.34 -1.19 -7.76
C CYS A 139 -11.15 -0.29 -8.69
N GLN A 140 -10.99 -0.42 -10.00
CA GLN A 140 -11.75 0.32 -11.00
C GLN A 140 -13.25 -0.03 -10.91
N SER A 141 -13.57 -1.33 -10.79
CA SER A 141 -14.95 -1.79 -10.64
C SER A 141 -15.60 -1.23 -9.36
N PHE A 142 -14.82 -1.16 -8.27
CA PHE A 142 -15.24 -0.49 -7.05
C PHE A 142 -15.47 1.01 -7.26
N LEU A 143 -14.54 1.71 -7.91
CA LEU A 143 -14.65 3.14 -8.20
C LEU A 143 -15.93 3.47 -8.99
N GLN A 144 -16.27 2.64 -9.98
CA GLN A 144 -17.50 2.75 -10.78
C GLN A 144 -18.79 2.50 -9.98
N SER A 145 -18.70 1.83 -8.83
CA SER A 145 -19.82 1.53 -7.95
C SER A 145 -20.06 2.57 -6.83
N LEU A 146 -19.19 3.57 -6.72
CA LEU A 146 -19.24 4.59 -5.68
C LEU A 146 -20.29 5.66 -5.97
#